data_AF-A0A3D1STE2-F1
#
_entry.id   AF-A0A3D1STE2-F1
#
_cell.length_a   1.000
_cell.length_b   1.000
_cell.length_c   1.000
_cell.angle_alpha   90.00
_cell.angle_beta   90.00
_cell.angle_gamma   90.00
#
_symmetry.space_group_name_H-M   'P 1'
#
loop_
_entity.id
_entity.type
_entity.pdbx_description
1 polymer ?
#
loop_
_entity_poly.entity_id
_entity_poly.type
_entity_poly.pdbx_seq_one_letter_code
_entity_poly.pdbx_strand_id
1 'polypeptide(L)'
;PNSGATDQWWQWAAFSQSGKFATSYYDRKYSNDEFNGNMDVTLSGVDDPYTEFATARATSSSMPLPTQFPDAQGNSVFFGDYTGLSAADDVAHPVWMDTRSPDLLLCPSTGAPGVPPQVCTFTEPDGLKANDQEIYTAVMGIPHL
;
A
#
# COMPACT_ATOMS: atom_id res chain seq x y z
N PRO A 1 -5.09 -16.67 -12.40
CA PRO A 1 -5.56 -16.09 -11.13
C PRO A 1 -5.45 -17.11 -9.99
N ASN A 2 -4.38 -17.05 -9.18
CA ASN A 2 -4.34 -17.78 -7.92
C ASN A 2 -5.21 -16.99 -6.92
N SER A 3 -6.51 -17.27 -6.91
CA SER A 3 -7.42 -16.85 -5.84
C SER A 3 -7.29 -17.76 -4.61
N GLY A 4 -6.10 -18.29 -4.35
CA GLY A 4 -5.85 -19.19 -3.24
C GLY A 4 -5.70 -18.38 -1.97
N ALA A 5 -6.76 -18.33 -1.15
CA ALA A 5 -6.78 -17.88 0.26
C ALA A 5 -5.66 -16.91 0.67
N THR A 6 -5.61 -15.73 0.05
CA THR A 6 -4.74 -14.63 0.49
C THR A 6 -5.56 -13.69 1.34
N ASP A 7 -4.98 -13.18 2.43
CA ASP A 7 -5.67 -12.19 3.26
C ASP A 7 -6.00 -10.94 2.45
N GLN A 8 -7.24 -10.47 2.60
CA GLN A 8 -7.73 -9.21 2.06
C GLN A 8 -8.42 -8.43 3.15
N TRP A 9 -8.12 -7.14 3.29
CA TRP A 9 -8.64 -6.35 4.40
C TRP A 9 -8.71 -4.85 4.09
N TRP A 10 -9.45 -4.12 4.94
CA TRP A 10 -9.60 -2.65 4.90
C TRP A 10 -10.07 -2.13 3.53
N GLN A 11 -11.27 -2.54 3.12
CA GLN A 11 -11.85 -2.17 1.84
C GLN A 11 -12.49 -0.78 1.83
N TRP A 12 -12.36 -0.09 0.68
CA TRP A 12 -13.15 1.07 0.29
C TRP A 12 -13.91 0.78 -0.98
N ALA A 13 -15.09 1.38 -1.15
CA ALA A 13 -15.92 1.18 -2.32
C ALA A 13 -16.47 2.50 -2.85
N ALA A 14 -16.60 2.61 -4.16
CA ALA A 14 -17.18 3.76 -4.85
C ALA A 14 -17.90 3.30 -6.12
N PHE A 15 -18.92 4.06 -6.50
CA PHE A 15 -19.52 3.96 -7.83
C PHE A 15 -19.04 5.13 -8.67
N SER A 16 -18.76 4.88 -9.94
CA SER A 16 -18.55 5.95 -10.91
C SER A 16 -19.86 6.56 -11.38
N GLN A 17 -19.78 7.68 -12.11
CA GLN A 17 -20.94 8.31 -12.72
C GLN A 17 -21.61 7.42 -13.79
N SER A 18 -20.85 6.56 -14.46
CA SER A 18 -21.37 5.57 -15.42
C SER A 18 -22.02 4.35 -14.76
N GLY A 19 -21.98 4.27 -13.42
CA GLY A 19 -22.57 3.16 -12.64
C GLY A 19 -21.61 1.99 -12.40
N LYS A 20 -20.34 2.09 -12.81
CA LYS A 20 -19.36 1.03 -12.53
C LYS A 20 -19.07 0.97 -11.03
N PHE A 21 -19.03 -0.23 -10.46
CA PHE A 21 -18.62 -0.43 -9.07
C PHE A 21 -17.12 -0.65 -9.01
N ALA A 22 -16.45 0.01 -8.06
CA ALA A 22 -15.04 -0.19 -7.76
C ALA A 22 -14.86 -0.44 -6.26
N THR A 23 -13.94 -1.35 -5.91
CA THR A 23 -13.48 -1.58 -4.55
C THR A 23 -11.97 -1.70 -4.51
N SER A 24 -11.34 -1.05 -3.54
CA SER A 24 -9.90 -1.14 -3.30
C SER A 24 -9.63 -1.66 -1.91
N TYR A 25 -8.63 -2.53 -1.77
CA TYR A 25 -8.32 -3.21 -0.52
C TYR A 25 -6.86 -3.61 -0.47
N TYR A 26 -6.35 -3.82 0.75
CA TYR A 26 -5.06 -4.47 0.92
C TYR A 26 -5.18 -5.93 0.52
N ASP A 27 -4.22 -6.40 -0.25
CA ASP A 27 -4.22 -7.72 -0.86
C ASP A 27 -2.82 -8.29 -0.77
N ARG A 28 -2.74 -9.49 -0.20
CA ARG A 28 -1.48 -10.16 0.02
C ARG A 28 -0.97 -10.93 -1.21
N LYS A 29 -1.85 -11.30 -2.14
CA LYS A 29 -1.62 -12.26 -3.25
C LYS A 29 -0.42 -12.08 -4.19
N TYR A 30 0.30 -10.97 -4.13
CA TYR A 30 1.36 -10.63 -5.07
C TYR A 30 2.77 -11.01 -4.59
N SER A 31 2.90 -11.63 -3.41
CA SER A 31 4.16 -12.05 -2.80
C SER A 31 3.99 -13.41 -2.07
N ASN A 32 5.05 -13.93 -1.45
CA ASN A 32 4.95 -14.98 -0.43
C ASN A 32 4.68 -14.34 0.94
N ASP A 33 3.53 -13.68 1.02
CA ASP A 33 3.16 -12.72 2.04
C ASP A 33 2.98 -13.31 3.45
N GLU A 34 2.43 -14.52 3.59
CA GLU A 34 2.30 -15.22 4.89
C GLU A 34 3.65 -15.45 5.56
N PHE A 35 4.74 -15.34 4.79
CA PHE A 35 6.09 -15.51 5.28
C PHE A 35 6.87 -14.19 5.46
N ASN A 36 6.66 -13.20 4.58
CA ASN A 36 7.43 -11.95 4.60
C ASN A 36 6.63 -10.72 5.06
N GLY A 37 5.32 -10.87 5.28
CA GLY A 37 4.41 -9.81 5.71
C GLY A 37 4.15 -8.73 4.66
N ASN A 38 4.69 -8.87 3.45
CA ASN A 38 4.48 -7.90 2.38
C ASN A 38 3.00 -7.83 2.01
N MET A 39 2.57 -6.66 1.58
CA MET A 39 1.20 -6.40 1.15
C MET A 39 1.17 -5.43 -0.01
N ASP A 40 0.01 -5.37 -0.66
CA ASP A 40 -0.21 -4.58 -1.86
C ASP A 40 -1.61 -4.02 -1.86
N VAL A 41 -1.91 -3.18 -2.85
CA VAL A 41 -3.26 -2.67 -3.06
C VAL A 41 -3.82 -3.24 -4.35
N THR A 42 -4.98 -3.87 -4.25
CA THR A 42 -5.77 -4.30 -5.41
C THR A 42 -6.92 -3.33 -5.62
N LEU A 43 -7.19 -3.01 -6.87
CA LEU A 43 -8.45 -2.44 -7.33
C LEU A 43 -9.24 -3.54 -8.04
N SER A 44 -10.47 -3.77 -7.60
CA SER A 44 -11.43 -4.65 -8.26
C SER A 44 -12.60 -3.83 -8.76
N GLY A 45 -13.11 -4.18 -9.93
CA GLY A 45 -14.23 -3.48 -10.53
C GLY A 45 -15.18 -4.42 -11.25
N VAL A 46 -16.39 -3.93 -11.45
CA VAL A 46 -17.45 -4.64 -12.17
C VAL A 46 -18.49 -3.64 -12.70
N ASP A 47 -19.08 -3.99 -13.83
CA ASP A 47 -20.18 -3.26 -14.46
C ASP A 47 -21.50 -4.04 -14.35
N ASP A 48 -22.63 -3.40 -14.61
CA ASP A 48 -23.94 -4.07 -14.70
C ASP A 48 -23.85 -5.33 -15.59
N PRO A 49 -24.29 -6.52 -15.11
CA PRO A 49 -25.17 -6.78 -13.96
C PRO A 49 -24.48 -7.09 -12.62
N TYR A 50 -23.24 -6.66 -12.41
CA TYR A 50 -22.48 -6.81 -11.16
C TYR A 50 -22.15 -8.25 -10.76
N THR A 51 -21.97 -9.13 -11.75
CA THR A 51 -21.82 -10.58 -11.52
C THR A 51 -20.37 -11.07 -11.49
N GLU A 52 -19.46 -10.40 -12.22
CA GLU A 52 -18.09 -10.88 -12.39
C GLU A 52 -17.08 -9.76 -12.26
N PHE A 53 -16.19 -9.88 -11.25
CA PHE A 53 -15.19 -8.86 -10.96
C PHE A 53 -13.90 -9.11 -11.76
N ALA A 54 -13.40 -8.05 -12.39
CA ALA A 54 -12.00 -7.99 -12.81
C ALA A 54 -11.16 -7.32 -11.71
N THR A 55 -9.85 -7.58 -11.71
CA THR A 55 -8.93 -7.04 -10.71
C THR A 55 -7.65 -6.51 -11.35
N ALA A 56 -7.08 -5.46 -10.79
CA ALA A 56 -5.80 -4.88 -11.18
C ALA A 56 -4.98 -4.52 -9.93
N ARG A 57 -3.66 -4.67 -10.00
CA ARG A 57 -2.74 -4.22 -8.94
C ARG A 57 -2.56 -2.71 -9.04
N ALA A 58 -2.75 -1.98 -7.94
CA ALA A 58 -2.51 -0.54 -7.87
C ALA A 58 -1.04 -0.22 -7.57
N THR A 59 -0.41 -1.00 -6.71
CA THR A 59 1.03 -0.87 -6.39
C THR A 59 1.90 -1.41 -7.53
N SER A 60 3.05 -0.76 -7.77
CA SER A 60 4.02 -1.22 -8.78
C SER A 60 4.92 -2.36 -8.31
N SER A 61 5.03 -2.56 -6.99
CA SER A 61 5.81 -3.60 -6.33
C SER A 61 5.27 -3.81 -4.91
N SER A 62 5.63 -4.93 -4.29
CA SER A 62 5.12 -5.26 -2.96
C SER A 62 5.67 -4.30 -1.92
N MET A 63 4.79 -3.90 -1.02
CA MET A 63 5.10 -2.99 0.07
C MET A 63 5.55 -3.84 1.27
N PRO A 64 6.70 -3.56 1.89
CA PRO A 64 7.15 -4.26 3.08
C PRO A 64 6.25 -3.97 4.29
N LEU A 65 6.42 -4.74 5.37
CA LEU A 65 5.75 -4.42 6.63
C LEU A 65 6.08 -2.99 7.09
N PRO A 66 5.08 -2.23 7.58
CA PRO A 66 5.29 -0.89 8.08
C PRO A 66 6.10 -0.90 9.38
N THR A 67 6.99 0.08 9.59
CA THR A 67 7.83 0.16 10.80
C THR A 67 7.58 1.40 11.67
N GLN A 68 6.86 2.41 11.17
CA GLN A 68 6.52 3.59 11.99
C GLN A 68 5.64 3.20 13.19
N PHE A 69 5.83 3.84 14.35
CA PHE A 69 5.18 3.45 15.62
C PHE A 69 5.41 1.96 15.96
N PRO A 70 6.69 1.54 16.14
CA PRO A 70 7.02 0.13 16.27
C PRO A 70 6.59 -0.47 17.62
N ASP A 71 6.21 -1.74 17.59
CA ASP A 71 6.16 -2.63 18.76
C ASP A 71 7.57 -3.08 19.18
N ALA A 72 7.65 -4.03 20.11
CA ALA A 72 8.93 -4.54 20.60
C ALA A 72 9.73 -5.33 19.54
N GLN A 73 9.11 -5.70 18.42
CA GLN A 73 9.69 -6.45 17.31
C GLN A 73 10.09 -5.53 16.15
N GLY A 74 9.69 -4.26 16.18
CA GLY A 74 9.92 -3.29 15.11
C GLY A 74 8.78 -3.19 14.10
N ASN A 75 7.69 -3.93 14.30
CA ASN A 75 6.52 -3.85 13.43
C ASN A 75 5.62 -2.71 13.86
N SER A 76 5.02 -2.00 12.92
CA SER A 76 4.06 -0.96 13.25
C SER A 76 2.85 -1.50 14.01
N VAL A 77 2.44 -0.79 15.06
CA VAL A 77 1.15 -1.02 15.74
C VAL A 77 -0.02 -0.28 15.07
N PHE A 78 0.25 0.56 14.06
CA PHE A 78 -0.76 1.36 13.35
C PHE A 78 -0.58 1.26 11.83
N PHE A 79 -1.57 0.67 11.16
CA PHE A 79 -1.61 0.61 9.70
C PHE A 79 -3.06 0.59 9.19
N GLY A 80 -3.33 1.35 8.13
CA GLY A 80 -4.59 1.34 7.38
C GLY A 80 -5.53 2.55 7.55
N ASP A 81 -5.25 3.52 8.41
CA ASP A 81 -6.11 4.69 8.68
C ASP A 81 -6.08 5.78 7.60
N TYR A 82 -5.04 5.85 6.76
CA TYR A 82 -4.99 6.75 5.59
C TYR A 82 -5.23 5.99 4.27
N THR A 83 -6.39 5.36 4.16
CA THR A 83 -6.85 4.68 2.92
C THR A 83 -8.13 5.31 2.39
N GLY A 84 -8.40 5.17 1.10
CA GLY A 84 -9.60 5.71 0.48
C GLY A 84 -9.79 5.24 -0.95
N LEU A 85 -10.98 5.49 -1.49
CA LEU A 85 -11.28 5.29 -2.90
C LEU A 85 -12.19 6.40 -3.39
N SER A 86 -11.85 7.00 -4.52
CA SER A 86 -12.79 7.77 -5.32
C SER A 86 -12.93 7.18 -6.70
N ALA A 87 -14.10 7.30 -7.31
CA ALA A 87 -14.36 6.91 -8.69
C ALA A 87 -15.00 8.08 -9.42
N ALA A 88 -14.51 8.38 -10.61
CA ALA A 88 -15.00 9.42 -11.50
C ALA A 88 -14.89 8.94 -12.94
N ASP A 89 -15.90 9.21 -13.75
CA ASP A 89 -15.99 8.70 -15.14
C ASP A 89 -15.81 7.16 -15.21
N ASP A 90 -14.76 6.67 -15.88
CA ASP A 90 -14.42 5.25 -15.93
C ASP A 90 -13.09 4.94 -15.22
N VAL A 91 -12.66 5.84 -14.33
CA VAL A 91 -11.42 5.70 -13.55
C VAL A 91 -11.70 5.71 -12.04
N ALA A 92 -10.78 5.07 -11.32
CA ALA A 92 -10.71 5.05 -9.88
C ALA A 92 -9.37 5.61 -9.41
N HIS A 93 -9.41 6.25 -8.25
CA HIS A 93 -8.26 6.75 -7.51
C HIS A 93 -8.23 6.07 -6.14
N PRO A 94 -7.68 4.85 -6.04
CA PRO A 94 -7.34 4.30 -4.74
C PRO A 94 -6.29 5.18 -4.07
N VAL A 95 -6.44 5.37 -2.76
CA VAL A 95 -5.49 6.06 -1.90
C VAL A 95 -5.04 5.08 -0.84
N TRP A 96 -3.73 4.99 -0.64
CA TRP A 96 -3.14 4.06 0.33
C TRP A 96 -1.89 4.64 0.99
N MET A 97 -1.49 3.99 2.08
CA MET A 97 -0.20 4.21 2.70
C MET A 97 0.85 3.29 2.10
N ASP A 98 1.85 3.89 1.47
CA ASP A 98 2.95 3.21 0.83
C ASP A 98 4.14 3.10 1.79
N THR A 99 4.65 1.89 1.99
CA THR A 99 5.75 1.60 2.93
C THR A 99 7.07 1.33 2.21
N ARG A 100 7.17 1.63 0.91
CA ARG A 100 8.39 1.30 0.13
C ARG A 100 9.48 2.35 0.28
N SER A 101 9.14 3.55 0.72
CA SER A 101 10.11 4.61 1.00
C SER A 101 10.85 4.31 2.29
N PRO A 102 12.20 4.34 2.32
CA PRO A 102 12.94 4.21 3.57
C PRO A 102 12.66 5.41 4.49
N ASP A 103 12.63 5.16 5.79
CA ASP A 103 12.68 6.21 6.81
C ASP A 103 14.12 6.71 6.87
N LEU A 104 14.29 7.99 6.52
CA LEU A 104 15.57 8.63 6.36
C LEU A 104 15.78 9.70 7.43
N LEU A 105 16.96 9.66 8.05
CA LEU A 105 17.39 10.65 9.02
C LEU A 105 18.79 11.19 8.70
N LEU A 106 19.11 12.33 9.29
CA LEU A 106 20.47 12.83 9.33
C LEU A 106 21.34 11.86 10.15
N CYS A 107 22.42 11.37 9.56
CA CYS A 107 23.37 10.53 10.27
C CYS A 107 23.91 11.25 11.52
N PRO A 108 24.07 10.56 12.66
CA PRO A 108 24.64 11.15 13.87
C PRO A 108 25.97 11.84 13.59
N SER A 109 26.19 13.01 14.20
CA SER A 109 27.41 13.82 14.07
C SER A 109 27.68 14.39 12.66
N THR A 110 26.68 14.42 11.77
CA THR A 110 26.77 15.11 10.46
C THR A 110 25.91 16.38 10.43
N GLY A 111 26.05 17.22 9.39
CA GLY A 111 25.24 18.45 9.24
C GLY A 111 25.71 19.63 10.11
N ALA A 112 27.00 19.66 10.48
CA ALA A 112 27.62 20.75 11.22
C ALA A 112 28.61 21.53 10.32
N PRO A 113 29.04 22.76 10.68
CA PRO A 113 30.06 23.48 9.92
C PRO A 113 31.32 22.63 9.69
N GLY A 114 31.70 22.43 8.44
CA GLY A 114 32.85 21.58 8.06
C GLY A 114 32.59 20.07 8.05
N VAL A 115 31.39 19.61 8.42
CA VAL A 115 30.96 18.21 8.35
C VAL A 115 29.68 18.10 7.51
N PRO A 116 29.78 17.78 6.21
CA PRO A 116 28.63 17.71 5.32
C PRO A 116 27.53 16.77 5.85
N PRO A 117 26.24 17.07 5.61
CA PRO A 117 25.15 16.19 6.00
C PRO A 117 25.25 14.86 5.26
N GLN A 118 24.90 13.77 5.95
CA GLN A 118 24.78 12.43 5.38
C GLN A 118 23.42 11.84 5.75
N VAL A 119 22.92 10.96 4.90
CA VAL A 119 21.63 10.31 5.08
C VAL A 119 21.85 8.89 5.61
N CYS A 120 21.15 8.58 6.70
CA CYS A 120 21.12 7.28 7.34
C CYS A 120 19.67 6.74 7.35
N THR A 121 19.53 5.47 7.67
CA THR A 121 18.25 4.79 7.94
C THR A 121 18.42 3.88 9.14
N PHE A 122 17.31 3.48 9.77
CA PHE A 122 17.31 2.51 10.85
C PHE A 122 17.12 1.08 10.35
N THR A 123 17.38 0.12 11.23
CA THR A 123 17.05 -1.29 10.98
C THR A 123 16.37 -1.80 12.23
N GLU A 124 15.17 -2.30 12.04
CA GLU A 124 14.33 -2.86 13.09
C GLU A 124 14.97 -4.13 13.67
N PRO A 125 14.58 -4.56 14.89
CA PRO A 125 15.09 -5.78 15.52
C PRO A 125 14.93 -7.04 14.67
N ASP A 126 13.90 -7.09 13.83
CA ASP A 126 13.63 -8.18 12.88
C ASP A 126 14.47 -8.12 11.59
N GLY A 127 15.28 -7.06 11.41
CA GLY A 127 16.15 -6.84 10.26
C GLY A 127 15.51 -6.05 9.12
N LEU A 128 14.24 -5.63 9.23
CA LEU A 128 13.62 -4.73 8.27
C LEU A 128 14.31 -3.37 8.26
N LYS A 129 14.50 -2.79 7.09
CA LYS A 129 14.88 -1.38 6.99
C LYS A 129 13.67 -0.54 7.35
N ALA A 130 13.88 0.42 8.25
CA ALA A 130 12.82 1.32 8.65
C ALA A 130 12.27 2.04 7.40
N ASN A 131 10.96 2.14 7.32
CA ASN A 131 10.23 2.75 6.21
C ASN A 131 9.26 3.81 6.70
N ASP A 132 9.02 4.80 5.85
CA ASP A 132 7.98 5.79 6.03
C ASP A 132 6.65 5.29 5.46
N GLN A 133 5.55 5.81 6.00
CA GLN A 133 4.19 5.59 5.48
C GLN A 133 3.74 6.82 4.71
N GLU A 134 3.94 6.81 3.39
CA GLU A 134 3.62 7.93 2.51
C GLU A 134 2.25 7.75 1.84
N ILE A 135 1.48 8.82 1.69
CA ILE A 135 0.19 8.75 1.00
C ILE A 135 0.40 8.71 -0.51
N TYR A 136 -0.03 7.63 -1.14
CA TYR A 136 0.02 7.44 -2.58
C TYR A 136 -1.38 7.29 -3.18
N THR A 137 -1.48 7.65 -4.46
CA THR A 137 -2.64 7.35 -5.30
C THR A 137 -2.19 7.00 -6.70
N ALA A 138 -3.02 6.28 -7.43
CA ALA A 138 -2.86 6.02 -8.85
C ALA A 138 -4.17 6.30 -9.57
N VAL A 139 -4.10 6.78 -10.81
CA VAL A 139 -5.25 6.82 -11.70
C VAL A 139 -5.33 5.47 -12.40
N MET A 140 -6.42 4.74 -12.19
CA MET A 140 -6.61 3.41 -12.75
C MET A 140 -7.94 3.34 -13.47
N GLY A 141 -7.99 2.74 -14.66
CA GLY A 141 -9.28 2.35 -15.23
C GLY A 141 -9.99 1.38 -14.29
N ILE A 142 -11.30 1.54 -14.09
CA ILE A 142 -12.09 0.59 -13.30
C ILE A 142 -12.07 -0.76 -14.02
N PRO A 143 -11.47 -1.81 -13.41
CA PRO A 143 -11.38 -3.11 -14.06
C PRO A 143 -12.77 -3.65 -14.38
N HIS A 144 -12.92 -4.25 -15.56
CA HIS A 144 -14.12 -4.98 -15.97
C HIS A 144 -13.69 -6.09 -16.93
N LEU A 145 -14.56 -7.08 -17.12
CA LEU A 145 -14.35 -8.20 -18.06
C LEU A 145 -14.89 -7.88 -19.46
#